data_AF-A0A7C5HSF0-F1
#
_entry.id   AF-A0A7C5HSF0-F1
#
_cell.length_a   1.000
_cell.length_b   1.000
_cell.length_c   1.000
_cell.angle_alpha   90.00
_cell.angle_beta   90.00
_cell.angle_gamma   90.00
#
_symmetry.space_group_name_H-M   'P 1'
#
loop_
_entity.id
_entity.type
_entity.pdbx_description
1 polymer ?
#
loop_
_entity_poly.entity_id
_entity_poly.type
_entity_poly.pdbx_seq_one_letter_code
_entity_poly.pdbx_strand_id
1 'polypeptide(L)'
;MIEIQCQGCGKHFLVEVHSDRIKRIIFKEPDLKEQIKTKEVSYGDPPFHEDCDSGLTMTAIPLKVIEFWEYDWEKFEWKRNKEFEIDVTP
;
A
#
# COMPACT_ATOMS: atom_id res chain seq x y z
N MET A 1 -1.44 -3.34 5.64
CA MET A 1 -0.15 -2.72 5.97
C MET A 1 0.89 -3.16 4.95
N ILE A 2 1.61 -2.20 4.39
CA ILE A 2 2.66 -2.44 3.40
C ILE A 2 3.97 -1.81 3.87
N GLU A 3 5.08 -2.40 3.45
CA GLU A 3 6.40 -1.81 3.51
C GLU A 3 6.66 -1.00 2.24
N ILE A 4 7.09 0.24 2.43
CA ILE A 4 7.49 1.14 1.36
C ILE A 4 8.89 1.67 1.63
N GLN A 5 9.54 2.17 0.59
CA GLN A 5 10.85 2.79 0.65
C GLN A 5 10.82 4.18 0.00
N CYS A 6 11.40 5.17 0.66
CA CYS A 6 11.65 6.47 0.04
C CYS A 6 12.63 6.31 -1.13
N GLN A 7 12.24 6.70 -2.35
CA GLN A 7 13.12 6.62 -3.52
C GLN A 7 14.39 7.47 -3.37
N GLY A 8 14.33 8.56 -2.61
CA GLY A 8 15.45 9.49 -2.44
C GLY A 8 16.57 9.00 -1.52
N CYS A 9 16.22 8.49 -0.33
CA CYS A 9 17.20 8.11 0.69
C CYS A 9 17.19 6.61 1.04
N GLY A 10 16.24 5.84 0.50
CA GLY A 10 16.10 4.42 0.78
C GLY A 10 15.52 4.09 2.16
N LYS A 11 15.02 5.06 2.94
CA LYS A 11 14.42 4.81 4.27
C LYS A 11 13.12 4.02 4.14
N HIS A 12 12.95 3.02 4.99
CA HIS A 12 11.79 2.11 5.00
C HIS A 12 10.70 2.61 5.94
N PHE A 13 9.45 2.41 5.55
CA PHE A 13 8.28 2.74 6.36
C PHE A 13 7.24 1.63 6.27
N LEU A 14 6.55 1.39 7.38
CA LEU A 14 5.33 0.60 7.40
C LEU A 14 4.14 1.54 7.35
N VAL A 15 3.31 1.39 6.34
CA VAL A 15 2.16 2.27 6.10
C VAL A 15 0.89 1.48 5.85
N GLU A 16 -0.23 2.16 6.04
CA GLU A 16 -1.56 1.65 5.77
C GLU A 16 -2.03 2.10 4.38
N VAL A 17 -2.64 1.19 3.64
CA VAL A 17 -3.33 1.48 2.38
C VAL A 17 -4.66 0.75 2.43
N HIS A 18 -5.75 1.50 2.28
CA HIS A 18 -7.09 0.97 2.23
C HIS A 18 -7.71 1.17 0.86
N SER A 19 -8.59 0.25 0.49
CA SER A 19 -9.45 0.40 -0.67
C SER A 19 -10.64 1.30 -0.32
N ASP A 20 -10.75 2.47 -0.97
CA ASP A 20 -11.92 3.33 -0.85
C ASP A 20 -12.93 2.98 -1.95
N ARG A 21 -14.19 2.77 -1.55
CA ARG A 21 -15.31 2.50 -2.47
C ARG A 21 -15.55 3.66 -3.44
N ILE A 22 -15.30 4.90 -3.03
CA ILE A 22 -15.37 6.10 -3.88
C ILE A 22 -14.30 6.02 -4.98
N LYS A 23 -13.06 5.66 -4.63
CA LYS A 23 -11.97 5.48 -5.60
C LYS A 23 -12.31 4.45 -6.67
N ARG A 24 -12.86 3.31 -6.25
CA ARG A 24 -13.28 2.25 -7.18
C ARG A 24 -14.42 2.65 -8.11
N ILE A 25 -15.44 3.34 -7.59
CA ILE A 25 -16.65 3.65 -8.37
C ILE A 25 -16.44 4.87 -9.26
N ILE A 26 -15.86 5.94 -8.72
CA ILE A 26 -15.73 7.22 -9.42
C ILE A 26 -14.48 7.23 -10.32
N PHE A 27 -13.34 6.81 -9.77
CA PHE A 27 -12.06 6.86 -10.47
C PHE A 27 -11.72 5.56 -11.21
N LYS A 28 -12.59 4.53 -11.10
CA LYS A 28 -12.41 3.21 -11.71
C LYS A 28 -11.08 2.56 -11.36
N GLU A 29 -10.54 2.87 -10.18
CA GLU A 29 -9.33 2.23 -9.69
C GLU A 29 -9.60 0.73 -9.45
N PRO A 30 -8.66 -0.16 -9.84
CA PRO A 30 -8.72 -1.57 -9.50
C PRO A 30 -8.89 -1.76 -7.99
N ASP A 31 -9.49 -2.88 -7.60
CA ASP A 31 -9.55 -3.18 -6.17
C ASP A 31 -8.14 -3.45 -5.61
N LEU A 32 -7.96 -3.30 -4.30
CA LEU A 32 -6.64 -3.43 -3.69
C LEU A 32 -6.03 -4.84 -3.88
N LYS A 33 -6.84 -5.89 -4.00
CA LYS A 33 -6.35 -7.25 -4.26
C LYS A 33 -5.79 -7.36 -5.67
N GLU A 34 -6.46 -6.74 -6.63
CA GLU A 34 -5.99 -6.66 -8.01
C GLU A 34 -4.69 -5.87 -8.09
N GLN A 35 -4.62 -4.69 -7.47
CA GLN A 35 -3.39 -3.89 -7.41
C GLN A 35 -2.21 -4.67 -6.79
N ILE A 36 -2.45 -5.45 -5.73
CA ILE A 36 -1.41 -6.30 -5.13
C ILE A 36 -0.96 -7.38 -6.11
N LYS A 37 -1.91 -8.06 -6.78
CA LYS A 37 -1.62 -9.13 -7.75
C LYS A 37 -0.88 -8.61 -8.98
N THR A 38 -1.20 -7.40 -9.45
CA THR A 38 -0.55 -6.75 -10.60
C THR A 38 0.71 -5.99 -10.21
N LYS A 39 1.04 -5.88 -8.91
CA LYS A 39 2.14 -5.09 -8.35
C LYS A 39 2.03 -3.59 -8.67
N GLU A 40 0.81 -3.09 -8.78
CA GLU A 40 0.50 -1.68 -9.09
C GLU A 40 0.06 -0.90 -7.84
N VAL A 41 0.18 -1.48 -6.64
CA VAL A 41 -0.04 -0.75 -5.38
C VAL A 41 0.85 0.49 -5.36
N SER A 42 0.29 1.64 -4.99
CA SER A 42 1.05 2.88 -4.82
C SER A 42 0.63 3.59 -3.54
N TYR A 43 1.60 4.18 -2.85
CA TYR A 43 1.37 5.02 -1.67
C TYR A 43 1.41 6.52 -2.01
N GLY A 44 2.08 6.91 -3.10
CA GLY A 44 2.42 8.29 -3.38
C GLY A 44 3.72 8.69 -2.68
N ASP A 45 3.70 9.78 -1.93
CA ASP A 45 4.90 10.33 -1.29
C ASP A 45 5.23 9.58 0.02
N PRO A 46 6.51 9.38 0.37
CA PRO A 46 6.88 8.77 1.64
C PRO A 46 6.49 9.69 2.81
N PRO A 47 6.24 9.12 4.01
CA PRO A 47 6.06 9.92 5.21
C PRO A 47 7.19 10.92 5.41
N PHE A 48 6.88 12.11 5.93
CA PHE A 48 7.90 13.12 6.23
C PHE A 48 8.98 12.56 7.16
N HIS A 49 10.24 12.82 6.82
CA HIS A 49 11.40 12.45 7.61
C HIS A 49 12.53 13.46 7.37
N GLU A 50 13.12 13.95 8.46
CA GLU A 50 14.08 15.07 8.44
C GLU A 50 15.39 14.75 7.72
N ASP A 51 15.78 13.47 7.68
CA ASP A 51 17.05 13.02 7.11
C ASP A 51 17.06 12.97 5.56
N CYS A 52 16.05 13.52 4.90
CA CYS A 52 15.94 13.53 3.45
C CYS A 52 15.40 14.86 2.92
N ASP A 53 16.31 15.74 2.50
CA ASP A 53 15.99 17.06 1.93
C ASP A 53 15.04 16.97 0.72
N SER A 54 15.10 15.88 -0.03
CA SER A 54 14.24 15.62 -1.19
C SER A 54 13.01 14.77 -0.85
N GLY A 55 12.88 14.24 0.37
CA GLY A 55 11.85 13.25 0.71
C GLY A 55 10.42 13.76 0.50
N LEU A 56 10.21 15.07 0.61
CA LEU A 56 8.94 15.76 0.38
C LEU A 56 8.53 15.89 -1.09
N THR A 57 9.42 15.60 -2.04
CA THR A 57 9.15 15.70 -3.49
C THR A 57 9.37 14.40 -4.23
N MET A 58 9.69 13.31 -3.51
CA MET A 58 9.95 11.99 -4.09
C MET A 58 8.76 11.05 -3.90
N THR A 59 8.67 10.04 -4.76
CA THR A 59 7.71 8.94 -4.63
C THR A 59 8.25 7.85 -3.69
N ALA A 60 7.35 7.14 -3.03
CA ALA A 60 7.64 5.92 -2.30
C ALA A 60 7.52 4.68 -3.21
N ILE A 61 8.50 3.80 -3.14
CA ILE A 61 8.52 2.51 -3.83
C ILE A 61 7.89 1.46 -2.91
N PRO A 62 6.77 0.83 -3.28
CA PRO A 62 6.23 -0.31 -2.55
C PRO A 62 7.17 -1.50 -2.62
N LEU A 63 7.42 -2.15 -1.48
CA LEU A 63 8.28 -3.32 -1.40
C LEU A 63 7.48 -4.59 -1.17
N LYS A 64 6.64 -4.60 -0.13
CA LYS A 64 5.98 -5.82 0.34
C LYS A 64 4.68 -5.54 1.06
N VAL A 65 3.69 -6.42 0.90
CA VAL A 65 2.52 -6.43 1.78
C VAL A 65 2.83 -7.25 3.02
N ILE A 66 2.87 -6.58 4.18
CA ILE A 66 3.20 -7.22 5.46
C ILE A 66 1.96 -7.86 6.08
N GLU A 67 0.84 -7.15 6.01
CA GLU A 67 -0.44 -7.66 6.48
C GLU A 67 -1.56 -7.23 5.54
N PHE A 68 -2.39 -8.19 5.15
CA PHE A 68 -3.59 -7.91 4.40
C PHE A 68 -4.83 -8.33 5.18
N TRP A 69 -5.77 -7.40 5.31
CA TRP A 69 -7.01 -7.58 6.06
C TRP A 69 -8.19 -7.29 5.15
N GLU A 70 -9.19 -8.16 5.21
CA GLU A 70 -10.46 -7.97 4.51
C GLU A 70 -11.62 -8.13 5.49
N TYR A 71 -12.69 -7.39 5.25
CA TYR A 71 -13.89 -7.49 6.05
C TYR A 71 -14.78 -8.62 5.49
N ASP A 72 -15.03 -9.63 6.32
CA ASP A 72 -15.99 -10.70 6.05
C ASP A 72 -17.39 -10.20 6.39
N TRP A 73 -18.20 -9.95 5.36
CA TRP A 73 -19.56 -9.41 5.52
C TRP A 73 -20.58 -10.44 5.99
N GLU A 74 -20.31 -11.74 5.87
CA GLU A 74 -21.21 -12.79 6.38
C GLU A 74 -21.04 -12.94 7.90
N LYS A 75 -19.81 -12.82 8.38
CA LYS A 75 -19.45 -12.96 9.80
C LYS A 75 -19.32 -11.63 10.54
N PHE A 76 -19.35 -10.51 9.83
CA PHE A 76 -19.15 -9.16 10.37
C PHE A 76 -17.81 -8.99 11.12
N GLU A 77 -16.75 -9.61 10.63
CA GLU A 77 -15.43 -9.59 11.27
C GLU A 77 -14.31 -9.25 10.27
N TRP A 78 -13.22 -8.67 10.78
CA TRP A 78 -11.99 -8.51 10.01
C TRP A 78 -11.20 -9.81 10.01
N LYS A 79 -10.84 -10.28 8.82
CA LYS A 79 -10.03 -11.49 8.64
C LYS A 79 -8.71 -11.15 7.96
N ARG A 80 -7.62 -11.65 8.55
CA ARG A 80 -6.30 -11.60 7.92
C ARG A 80 -6.22 -12.63 6.79
N ASN A 81 -5.83 -12.19 5.61
CA ASN A 81 -5.68 -13.06 4.44
C ASN A 81 -4.23 -13.06 3.94
N LYS A 82 -3.49 -14.11 4.27
CA LYS A 82 -2.06 -14.26 3.98
C LYS A 82 -1.74 -14.48 2.50
N GLU A 83 -2.72 -14.79 1.65
CA GLU A 83 -2.51 -14.96 0.20
C GLU A 83 -1.93 -13.69 -0.44
N PHE A 84 -2.27 -12.53 0.12
CA PHE A 84 -1.87 -11.22 -0.38
C PHE A 84 -0.64 -10.63 0.32
N GLU A 85 -0.01 -11.36 1.25
CA GLU A 85 1.20 -10.93 1.97
C GLU A 85 2.46 -11.25 1.15
N ILE A 86 2.57 -10.61 -0.03
CA ILE A 86 3.58 -10.89 -1.06
C ILE A 86 4.48 -9.69 -1.33
N ASP A 87 5.60 -9.92 -2.01
CA ASP A 87 6.47 -8.85 -2.53
C ASP A 87 5.79 -8.16 -3.72
N VAL A 88 5.72 -6.83 -3.66
CA VAL A 88 5.01 -5.96 -4.60
C VAL A 88 5.91 -4.89 -5.23
N THR A 89 7.23 -5.10 -5.16
CA THR A 89 8.17 -4.27 -5.92
C THR A 89 7.81 -4.32 -7.41
N PRO A 90 7.61 -3.15 -8.06
CA PRO A 90 7.25 -3.05 -9.49
C PRO A 90 8.24 -3.74 -10.43
#